data_AF-A0A6P0VPP4-F1
#
_entry.id   AF-A0A6P0VPP4-F1
#
_cell.length_a   1.000
_cell.length_b   1.000
_cell.length_c   1.000
_cell.angle_alpha   90.00
_cell.angle_beta   90.00
_cell.angle_gamma   90.00
#
_symmetry.space_group_name_H-M   'P 1'
#
loop_
_entity.id
_entity.type
_entity.pdbx_description
1 polymer ?
#
loop_
_entity_poly.entity_id
_entity_poly.type
_entity_poly.pdbx_seq_one_letter_code
_entity_poly.pdbx_strand_id
1 'polypeptide(L)'
;MAKNLRTTIVVIHQLPRIQETLWLRVMGRGKVQRQAIDELEEMPANNPLRSQTLRLLYNLQNNLEFRQDLKKGDRKLIMRLAPLYQQEREQLLLEGERRGEQRGIQQGEQRGEQRGIKQGERLVVNNLLQVRFGNVDEELAAIIEPLLALPPEEFTPMLLQLSREELLARFRKSP
;
A
#
# COMPACT_ATOMS: atom_id res chain seq x y z
N MET A 1 18.20 -28.47 -31.83
CA MET A 1 18.72 -29.24 -30.69
C MET A 1 17.76 -29.04 -29.52
N ALA A 2 17.15 -30.11 -28.99
CA ALA A 2 16.21 -30.01 -27.89
C ALA A 2 16.95 -29.71 -26.57
N LYS A 3 16.41 -28.77 -25.79
CA LYS A 3 16.95 -28.33 -24.50
C LYS A 3 16.73 -29.45 -23.47
N ASN A 4 17.81 -30.11 -23.05
CA ASN A 4 17.72 -31.22 -22.10
C ASN A 4 17.13 -30.75 -20.77
N LEU A 5 16.09 -31.45 -20.28
CA LEU A 5 15.56 -31.28 -18.93
C LEU A 5 16.59 -31.82 -17.93
N ARG A 6 17.06 -30.96 -17.01
CA ARG A 6 17.96 -31.36 -15.92
C ARG A 6 17.13 -31.65 -14.68
N THR A 7 17.18 -32.89 -14.21
CA THR A 7 16.56 -33.30 -12.95
C THR A 7 17.64 -33.40 -11.87
N THR A 8 17.40 -32.81 -10.71
CA THR A 8 18.29 -32.94 -9.53
C THR A 8 17.51 -33.60 -8.40
N ILE A 9 18.10 -34.63 -7.78
CA ILE A 9 17.53 -35.33 -6.63
C ILE A 9 18.18 -34.78 -5.36
N VAL A 10 17.38 -34.43 -4.35
CA VAL A 10 17.84 -33.90 -3.07
C VAL A 10 17.49 -34.88 -1.95
N VAL A 11 18.46 -35.20 -1.10
CA VAL A 11 18.30 -36.12 0.03
C VAL A 11 18.14 -35.32 1.32
N ILE A 12 16.90 -35.14 1.78
CA ILE A 12 16.55 -34.22 2.88
C ILE A 12 17.34 -34.50 4.18
N HIS A 13 17.56 -35.76 4.54
CA HIS A 13 18.24 -36.12 5.79
C HIS A 13 19.77 -35.91 5.77
N GLN A 14 20.34 -35.63 4.60
CA GLN A 14 21.76 -35.30 4.42
C GLN A 14 21.99 -33.80 4.27
N LEU A 15 20.92 -32.99 4.25
CA LEU A 15 21.05 -31.54 4.15
C LEU A 15 21.73 -30.97 5.40
N PRO A 16 22.67 -30.00 5.24
CA PRO A 16 23.29 -29.33 6.37
C PRO A 16 22.24 -28.61 7.22
N ARG A 17 22.47 -28.51 8.53
CA ARG A 17 21.57 -27.79 9.45
C ARG A 17 21.88 -26.30 9.44
N ILE A 18 21.46 -25.65 8.36
CA ILE A 18 21.58 -24.21 8.13
C ILE A 18 20.22 -23.65 7.73
N GLN A 19 20.08 -22.32 7.70
CA GLN A 19 18.81 -21.64 7.41
C GLN A 19 18.31 -21.93 5.99
N GLU A 20 19.21 -21.95 5.01
CA GLU A 20 18.94 -22.11 3.58
C GLU A 20 18.28 -23.46 3.25
N THR A 21 18.53 -24.48 4.06
CA THR A 21 17.97 -25.84 3.89
C THR A 21 16.76 -26.09 4.77
N LEU A 22 16.41 -25.16 5.67
CA LEU A 22 15.39 -25.37 6.70
C LEU A 22 14.05 -25.77 6.09
N TRP A 23 13.58 -25.05 5.07
CA TRP A 23 12.29 -25.31 4.43
C TRP A 23 12.22 -26.72 3.82
N LEU A 24 13.30 -27.23 3.23
CA LEU A 24 13.40 -28.61 2.75
C LEU A 24 13.35 -29.62 3.91
N ARG A 25 14.03 -29.32 5.02
CA ARG A 25 14.05 -30.17 6.22
C ARG A 25 12.70 -30.22 6.93
N VAL A 26 11.92 -29.14 6.91
CA VAL A 26 10.53 -29.12 7.43
C VAL A 26 9.61 -30.06 6.63
N MET A 27 9.88 -30.23 5.33
CA MET A 27 9.18 -31.21 4.47
C MET A 27 9.69 -32.66 4.64
N GLY A 28 10.73 -32.88 5.46
CA GLY A 28 11.24 -34.21 5.78
C GLY A 28 10.27 -35.03 6.63
N ARG A 29 10.74 -36.12 7.24
CA ARG A 29 9.95 -36.91 8.20
C ARG A 29 10.75 -37.25 9.44
N GLY A 30 10.03 -37.62 10.50
CA GLY A 30 10.62 -38.20 11.70
C GLY A 30 11.42 -37.19 12.52
N LYS A 31 12.72 -37.44 12.73
CA LYS A 31 13.59 -36.59 13.54
C LYS A 31 13.97 -35.28 12.84
N VAL A 32 14.28 -35.35 11.53
CA VAL A 32 14.71 -34.19 10.74
C VAL A 32 13.62 -33.11 10.69
N GLN A 33 12.38 -33.53 10.45
CA GLN A 33 11.23 -32.63 10.44
C GLN A 33 10.97 -32.00 11.80
N ARG A 34 11.03 -32.77 12.89
CA ARG A 34 10.82 -32.23 14.25
C ARG A 34 11.85 -31.14 14.56
N GLN A 35 13.12 -31.44 14.35
CA GLN A 35 14.21 -30.48 14.56
C GLN A 35 14.05 -29.22 13.70
N ALA A 36 13.65 -29.38 12.44
CA ALA A 36 13.42 -28.23 11.55
C ALA A 36 12.21 -27.38 11.98
N ILE A 37 11.16 -27.99 12.55
CA ILE A 37 10.03 -27.24 13.12
C ILE A 37 10.48 -26.52 14.39
N ASP A 38 11.26 -27.18 15.25
CA ASP A 38 11.79 -26.57 16.48
C ASP A 38 12.67 -25.34 16.13
N GLU A 39 13.58 -25.47 15.15
CA GLU A 39 14.37 -24.36 14.61
C GLU A 39 13.49 -23.23 14.04
N LEU A 40 12.40 -23.57 13.34
CA LEU A 40 11.46 -22.57 12.78
C LEU A 40 10.65 -21.86 13.88
N GLU A 41 10.29 -22.56 14.95
CA GLU A 41 9.57 -22.03 16.11
C GLU A 41 10.45 -21.07 16.93
N GLU A 42 11.75 -21.35 17.02
CA GLU A 42 12.75 -20.50 17.70
C GLU A 42 13.12 -19.24 16.91
N MET A 43 12.84 -19.19 15.61
CA MET A 43 13.15 -18.01 14.78
C MET A 43 12.36 -16.78 15.21
N PRO A 44 12.92 -15.56 15.11
CA PRO A 44 12.14 -14.34 15.31
C PRO A 44 10.94 -14.25 14.36
N ALA A 45 9.81 -13.75 14.85
CA ALA A 45 8.59 -13.57 14.05
C ALA A 45 8.79 -12.62 12.85
N ASN A 46 9.72 -11.67 12.96
CA ASN A 46 10.08 -10.74 11.88
C ASN A 46 11.08 -11.32 10.87
N ASN A 47 11.50 -12.59 11.01
CA ASN A 47 12.45 -13.20 10.09
C ASN A 47 11.77 -13.51 8.73
N PRO A 48 12.26 -12.96 7.60
CA PRO A 48 11.65 -13.18 6.29
C PRO A 48 11.59 -14.65 5.88
N LEU A 49 12.60 -15.45 6.26
CA LEU A 49 12.64 -16.88 5.96
C LEU A 49 11.58 -17.65 6.74
N ARG A 50 11.33 -17.29 8.00
CA ARG A 50 10.25 -17.89 8.81
C ARG A 50 8.90 -17.66 8.13
N SER A 51 8.63 -16.40 7.77
CA SER A 51 7.40 -15.98 7.07
C SER A 51 7.19 -16.74 5.75
N GLN A 52 8.23 -16.76 4.91
CA GLN A 52 8.18 -17.44 3.61
C GLN A 52 7.96 -18.95 3.77
N THR A 53 8.64 -19.57 4.74
CA THR A 53 8.51 -21.00 5.03
C THR A 53 7.10 -21.34 5.51
N LEU A 54 6.54 -20.58 6.46
CA LEU A 54 5.17 -20.78 6.95
C LEU A 54 4.13 -20.62 5.84
N ARG A 55 4.27 -19.59 4.99
CA ARG A 55 3.38 -19.38 3.84
C ARG A 55 3.43 -20.52 2.83
N LEU A 56 4.62 -21.01 2.49
CA LEU A 56 4.79 -22.14 1.58
C LEU A 56 4.17 -23.43 2.14
N LEU A 57 4.34 -23.67 3.44
CA LEU A 57 3.79 -24.84 4.12
C LEU A 57 2.26 -24.79 4.20
N TYR A 58 1.68 -23.63 4.48
CA TYR A 58 0.23 -23.44 4.43
C TYR A 58 -0.34 -23.68 3.02
N ASN A 59 0.31 -23.14 1.99
CA ASN A 59 -0.10 -23.37 0.61
C ASN A 59 -0.02 -24.85 0.25
N LEU A 60 1.05 -25.54 0.65
CA LEU A 60 1.19 -26.97 0.43
C LEU A 60 0.08 -27.75 1.15
N GLN A 61 -0.23 -27.41 2.41
CA GLN A 61 -1.31 -28.03 3.17
C GLN A 61 -2.66 -27.92 2.45
N ASN A 62 -3.06 -26.72 2.02
CA ASN A 62 -4.33 -26.52 1.29
C ASN A 62 -4.39 -27.36 0.01
N ASN A 63 -3.26 -27.52 -0.69
CA ASN A 63 -3.19 -28.34 -1.90
C ASN A 63 -3.21 -29.85 -1.60
N LEU A 64 -2.73 -30.27 -0.43
CA LEU A 64 -2.69 -31.68 -0.02
C LEU A 64 -3.96 -32.13 0.70
N GLU A 65 -4.67 -31.26 1.42
CA GLU A 65 -5.98 -31.55 2.04
C GLU A 65 -7.04 -31.95 1.01
N PHE A 66 -6.89 -31.52 -0.24
CA PHE A 66 -7.72 -31.96 -1.37
C PHE A 66 -7.49 -33.44 -1.76
N ARG A 67 -6.47 -34.12 -1.22
CA ARG A 67 -6.11 -35.52 -1.51
C ARG A 67 -6.09 -36.32 -0.19
N GLN A 68 -7.23 -36.95 0.12
CA GLN A 68 -7.66 -37.49 1.43
C GLN A 68 -6.80 -38.53 2.21
N ASP A 69 -5.47 -38.59 2.10
CA ASP A 69 -4.64 -39.57 2.83
C ASP A 69 -3.53 -38.93 3.68
N LEU A 70 -3.89 -38.01 4.59
CA LEU A 70 -2.92 -37.41 5.52
C LEU A 70 -2.46 -38.42 6.58
N LYS A 71 -1.17 -38.78 6.55
CA LYS A 71 -0.56 -39.69 7.52
C LYS A 71 -0.48 -39.03 8.90
N LYS A 72 -0.39 -39.81 9.98
CA LYS A 72 -0.28 -39.29 11.37
C LYS A 72 0.84 -38.24 11.58
N GLY A 73 1.91 -38.30 10.79
CA GLY A 73 3.00 -37.32 10.82
C GLY A 73 2.59 -35.94 10.30
N ASP A 74 1.79 -35.91 9.23
CA ASP A 74 1.33 -34.67 8.59
C ASP A 74 0.35 -33.91 9.50
N ARG A 75 -0.48 -34.63 10.26
CA ARG A 75 -1.36 -34.03 11.28
C ARG A 75 -0.60 -33.31 12.39
N LYS A 76 0.51 -33.87 12.88
CA LYS A 76 1.33 -33.23 13.94
C LYS A 76 2.03 -31.97 13.42
N LEU A 77 2.49 -31.99 12.18
CA LEU A 77 3.06 -30.83 11.50
C LEU A 77 2.01 -29.70 11.39
N ILE A 78 0.80 -30.03 10.94
CA ILE A 78 -0.32 -29.09 10.82
C ILE A 78 -0.62 -28.43 12.16
N MET A 79 -0.78 -29.22 13.23
CA MET A 79 -1.10 -28.70 14.57
C MET A 79 -0.05 -27.72 15.11
N ARG A 80 1.24 -27.91 14.78
CA ARG A 80 2.31 -27.01 15.25
C ARG A 80 2.43 -25.74 14.41
N LEU A 81 2.29 -25.85 13.09
CA LEU A 81 2.59 -24.75 12.18
C LEU A 81 1.40 -23.85 11.85
N ALA A 82 0.17 -24.39 11.83
CA ALA A 82 -1.02 -23.61 11.51
C ALA A 82 -1.22 -22.41 12.46
N PRO A 83 -1.06 -22.55 13.80
CA PRO A 83 -1.18 -21.42 14.72
C PRO A 83 -0.14 -20.32 14.46
N LEU A 84 1.10 -20.70 14.10
CA LEU A 84 2.17 -19.74 13.82
C LEU A 84 1.85 -18.88 12.60
N TYR A 85 1.34 -19.51 11.54
CA TYR A 85 0.91 -18.81 10.34
C TYR A 85 -0.31 -17.92 10.57
N GLN A 86 -1.29 -18.40 11.35
CA GLN A 86 -2.47 -17.61 11.71
C GLN A 86 -2.08 -16.35 12.50
N GLN A 87 -1.23 -16.51 13.51
CA GLN A 87 -0.73 -15.40 14.32
C GLN A 87 0.01 -14.36 13.46
N GLU A 88 0.89 -14.80 12.56
CA GLU A 88 1.63 -13.90 11.68
C GLU A 88 0.69 -13.13 10.73
N ARG A 89 -0.33 -13.79 10.20
CA ARG A 89 -1.35 -13.14 9.35
C ARG A 89 -2.14 -12.09 10.11
N GLU A 90 -2.56 -12.37 11.33
CA GLU A 90 -3.28 -11.41 12.16
C GLU A 90 -2.44 -10.16 12.44
N GLN A 91 -1.15 -10.33 12.74
CA GLN A 91 -0.23 -9.22 12.93
C GLN A 91 -0.09 -8.36 11.67
N LEU A 92 0.08 -9.00 10.51
CA LEU A 92 0.17 -8.29 9.22
C LEU A 92 -1.13 -7.54 8.88
N LEU A 93 -2.29 -8.10 9.22
CA LEU A 93 -3.57 -7.42 9.04
C LEU A 93 -3.68 -6.19 9.94
N LEU A 94 -3.36 -6.32 11.23
CA LEU A 94 -3.38 -5.19 12.18
C LEU A 94 -2.41 -4.08 11.78
N GLU A 95 -1.20 -4.44 11.34
CA GLU A 95 -0.24 -3.46 10.81
C GLU A 95 -0.75 -2.80 9.53
N GLY A 96 -1.38 -3.58 8.65
CA GLY A 96 -2.01 -3.11 7.43
C GLY A 96 -3.13 -2.10 7.70
N GLU A 97 -4.01 -2.41 8.66
CA GLU A 97 -5.09 -1.53 9.11
C GLU A 97 -4.56 -0.23 9.68
N ARG A 98 -3.62 -0.29 10.64
CA ARG A 98 -2.99 0.91 11.22
C ARG A 98 -2.32 1.77 10.17
N ARG A 99 -1.58 1.15 9.24
CA ARG A 99 -0.91 1.88 8.15
C ARG A 99 -1.91 2.43 7.13
N GLY A 100 -3.05 1.78 6.95
CA GLY A 100 -4.15 2.23 6.11
C GLY A 100 -4.83 3.46 6.72
N GLU A 101 -5.18 3.39 8.00
CA GLU A 101 -5.79 4.48 8.78
C GLU A 101 -4.90 5.72 8.79
N GLN A 102 -3.62 5.58 9.16
CA GLN A 102 -2.67 6.69 9.16
C GLN A 102 -2.53 7.35 7.78
N ARG A 103 -2.45 6.55 6.71
CA ARG A 103 -2.40 7.08 5.34
C ARG A 103 -3.70 7.77 4.95
N GLY A 104 -4.84 7.24 5.37
CA GLY A 104 -6.16 7.82 5.15
C GLY A 104 -6.30 9.19 5.81
N ILE A 105 -5.88 9.31 7.06
CA ILE A 105 -5.88 10.58 7.82
C ILE A 105 -5.01 11.62 7.12
N GLN A 106 -3.74 11.29 6.84
CA GLN A 106 -2.81 12.24 6.20
C GLN A 106 -3.30 12.71 4.82
N GLN A 107 -3.80 11.78 3.99
CA GLN A 107 -4.35 12.15 2.69
C GLN A 107 -5.64 12.97 2.82
N GLY A 108 -6.47 12.66 3.81
CA GLY A 108 -7.69 13.40 4.12
C GLY A 108 -7.40 14.83 4.53
N GLU A 109 -6.45 15.04 5.45
CA GLU A 109 -6.01 16.35 5.91
C GLU A 109 -5.44 17.19 4.75
N GLN A 110 -4.49 16.65 3.98
CA GLN A 110 -3.90 17.38 2.85
C GLN A 110 -4.94 17.77 1.79
N ARG A 111 -5.86 16.87 1.45
CA ARG A 111 -6.94 17.17 0.50
C ARG A 111 -7.93 18.17 1.07
N GLY A 112 -8.23 18.08 2.36
CA GLY A 112 -9.12 19.01 3.06
C GLY A 112 -8.54 20.42 3.08
N GLU A 113 -7.25 20.54 3.43
CA GLU A 113 -6.51 21.80 3.44
C GLU A 113 -6.46 22.44 2.04
N GLN A 114 -6.07 21.69 1.01
CA GLN A 114 -6.03 22.22 -0.37
C GLN A 114 -7.41 22.66 -0.86
N ARG A 115 -8.47 21.92 -0.54
CA ARG A 115 -9.84 22.31 -0.88
C ARG A 115 -10.27 23.56 -0.12
N GLY A 116 -9.94 23.64 1.17
CA GLY A 116 -10.23 24.79 2.02
C GLY A 116 -9.55 26.06 1.52
N ILE A 117 -8.27 25.98 1.15
CA ILE A 117 -7.51 27.10 0.57
C ILE A 117 -8.17 27.56 -0.74
N LYS A 118 -8.41 26.67 -1.69
CA LYS A 118 -9.04 27.03 -2.98
C LYS A 118 -10.43 27.64 -2.81
N GLN A 119 -11.24 27.09 -1.91
CA GLN A 119 -12.57 27.65 -1.61
C GLN A 119 -12.45 29.03 -0.95
N GLY A 120 -11.51 29.21 -0.02
CA GLY A 120 -11.22 30.49 0.61
C GLY A 120 -10.75 31.54 -0.38
N GLU A 121 -9.78 31.21 -1.23
CA GLU A 121 -9.30 32.11 -2.30
C GLU A 121 -10.44 32.50 -3.24
N ARG A 122 -11.28 31.54 -3.67
CA ARG A 122 -12.43 31.83 -4.51
C ARG A 122 -13.42 32.80 -3.85
N LEU A 123 -13.69 32.63 -2.55
CA LEU A 123 -14.56 33.54 -1.80
C LEU A 123 -13.96 34.95 -1.74
N VAL A 124 -12.66 35.05 -1.46
CA VAL A 124 -11.95 36.34 -1.42
C VAL A 124 -11.98 37.03 -2.78
N VAL A 125 -11.67 36.31 -3.87
CA VAL A 125 -11.71 36.86 -5.24
C VAL A 125 -13.12 37.34 -5.60
N ASN A 126 -14.16 36.53 -5.35
CA ASN A 126 -15.55 36.92 -5.61
C ASN A 126 -15.92 38.21 -4.87
N ASN A 127 -15.63 38.28 -3.57
CA ASN A 127 -15.95 39.45 -2.76
C ASN A 127 -15.21 40.69 -3.27
N LEU A 128 -13.94 40.55 -3.67
CA LEU A 128 -13.15 41.67 -4.16
C LEU A 128 -13.67 42.19 -5.52
N LEU A 129 -14.00 41.28 -6.44
CA LEU A 129 -14.64 41.64 -7.71
C LEU A 129 -15.96 42.37 -7.47
N GLN A 130 -16.76 41.88 -6.52
CA GLN A 130 -18.04 42.50 -6.17
C GLN A 130 -17.87 43.91 -5.60
N VAL A 131 -16.91 44.09 -4.69
CA VAL A 131 -16.60 45.41 -4.10
C VAL A 131 -16.07 46.39 -5.14
N ARG A 132 -15.22 45.96 -6.07
CA ARG A 132 -14.60 46.85 -7.07
C ARG A 132 -15.48 47.18 -8.26
N PHE A 133 -16.22 46.21 -8.77
CA PHE A 133 -16.93 46.30 -10.04
C PHE A 133 -18.45 46.19 -9.91
N GLY A 134 -18.98 45.99 -8.71
CA GLY A 134 -20.41 45.84 -8.47
C GLY A 134 -20.88 44.40 -8.72
N ASN A 135 -21.79 44.16 -9.65
CA ASN A 135 -22.28 42.81 -9.88
C ASN A 135 -21.24 41.94 -10.61
N VAL A 136 -21.03 40.71 -10.13
CA VAL A 136 -20.18 39.72 -10.81
C VAL A 136 -21.02 39.03 -11.87
N ASP A 137 -20.99 39.58 -13.08
CA ASP A 137 -21.66 39.03 -14.26
C ASP A 137 -20.95 37.77 -14.81
N GLU A 138 -21.54 37.16 -15.82
CA GLU A 138 -20.98 35.95 -16.46
C GLU A 138 -19.56 36.18 -17.02
N GLU A 139 -19.25 37.39 -17.48
CA GLU A 139 -17.91 37.71 -18.00
C GLU A 139 -16.86 37.66 -16.88
N LEU A 140 -17.17 38.24 -15.72
CA LEU A 140 -16.30 38.20 -14.54
C LEU A 140 -16.26 36.81 -13.90
N ALA A 141 -17.38 36.09 -13.88
CA ALA A 141 -17.43 34.73 -13.34
C ALA A 141 -16.53 33.76 -14.13
N ALA A 142 -16.48 33.92 -15.46
CA ALA A 142 -15.68 33.07 -16.35
C ALA A 142 -14.17 33.20 -16.12
N ILE A 143 -13.68 34.34 -15.60
CA ILE A 143 -12.25 34.56 -15.37
C ILE A 143 -11.77 34.13 -13.98
N ILE A 144 -12.67 33.77 -13.06
CA ILE A 144 -12.30 33.38 -11.68
C ILE A 144 -11.39 32.14 -11.66
N GLU A 145 -11.75 31.09 -12.42
CA GLU A 145 -10.93 29.87 -12.47
C GLU A 145 -9.54 30.12 -13.08
N PRO A 146 -9.40 30.79 -14.25
CA PRO A 146 -8.10 31.20 -14.77
C PRO A 146 -7.27 32.06 -13.80
N LEU A 147 -7.93 32.89 -13.00
CA LEU A 147 -7.27 33.79 -12.06
C LEU A 147 -6.76 33.05 -10.83
N LEU A 148 -7.54 32.10 -10.30
CA LEU A 148 -7.14 31.20 -9.20
C LEU A 148 -6.11 30.14 -9.60
N ALA A 149 -5.85 29.98 -10.91
CA ALA A 149 -4.75 29.15 -11.39
C ALA A 149 -3.38 29.82 -11.22
N LEU A 150 -3.35 31.14 -11.04
CA LEU A 150 -2.15 31.90 -10.71
C LEU A 150 -1.91 31.91 -9.19
N PRO A 151 -0.65 32.07 -8.73
CA PRO A 151 -0.38 32.25 -7.31
C PRO A 151 -0.96 33.58 -6.79
N PRO A 152 -1.33 33.67 -5.49
CA PRO A 152 -1.89 34.88 -4.88
C PRO A 152 -1.07 36.15 -5.11
N GLU A 153 0.25 36.05 -5.13
CA GLU A 153 1.17 37.17 -5.35
C GLU A 153 1.05 37.75 -6.76
N GLU A 154 0.60 36.94 -7.73
CA GLU A 154 0.39 37.38 -9.11
C GLU A 154 -1.01 37.94 -9.31
N PHE A 155 -2.06 37.25 -8.85
CA PHE A 155 -3.42 37.71 -9.14
C PHE A 155 -3.91 38.83 -8.21
N THR A 156 -3.42 38.92 -6.97
CA THR A 156 -3.84 39.97 -6.02
C THR A 156 -3.58 41.39 -6.56
N PRO A 157 -2.37 41.76 -7.05
CA PRO A 157 -2.15 43.09 -7.60
C PRO A 157 -3.01 43.34 -8.85
N MET A 158 -3.25 42.31 -9.69
CA MET A 158 -4.13 42.44 -10.85
C MET A 158 -5.57 42.82 -10.42
N LEU A 159 -6.08 42.15 -9.40
CA LEU A 159 -7.41 42.42 -8.83
C LEU A 159 -7.51 43.78 -8.15
N LEU A 160 -6.41 44.38 -7.70
CA LEU A 160 -6.42 45.70 -7.03
C LEU A 160 -6.12 46.86 -7.98
N GLN A 161 -5.32 46.64 -9.01
CA GLN A 161 -4.77 47.70 -9.86
C GLN A 161 -5.48 47.81 -11.21
N LEU A 162 -5.87 46.69 -11.82
CA LEU A 162 -6.47 46.71 -13.17
C LEU A 162 -7.91 47.20 -13.14
N SER A 163 -8.35 47.81 -14.24
CA SER A 163 -9.77 48.05 -14.52
C SER A 163 -10.49 46.75 -14.88
N ARG A 164 -11.83 46.79 -14.92
CA ARG A 164 -12.65 45.64 -15.32
C ARG A 164 -12.28 45.16 -16.72
N GLU A 165 -12.16 46.09 -17.67
CA GLU A 165 -11.89 45.81 -19.07
C GLU A 165 -10.48 45.24 -19.28
N GLU A 166 -9.48 45.79 -18.57
CA GLU A 166 -8.10 45.28 -18.60
C GLU A 166 -8.00 43.86 -18.05
N LEU A 167 -8.69 43.59 -16.93
CA LEU A 167 -8.73 42.28 -16.31
C LEU A 167 -9.38 41.26 -17.26
N LEU A 168 -10.54 41.58 -17.83
CA LEU A 168 -11.22 40.71 -18.79
C LEU A 168 -10.38 40.47 -20.05
N ALA A 169 -9.76 41.52 -20.61
CA ALA A 169 -8.92 41.40 -21.80
C ALA A 169 -7.72 40.46 -21.60
N ARG A 170 -7.20 40.38 -20.37
CA ARG A 170 -6.06 39.54 -20.02
C ARG A 170 -6.42 38.06 -19.94
N PHE A 171 -7.58 37.72 -19.37
CA PHE A 171 -7.99 36.32 -19.16
C PHE A 171 -8.90 35.76 -20.26
N ARG A 172 -9.54 36.59 -21.09
CA ARG A 172 -10.30 36.15 -22.28
C ARG A 172 -9.45 35.58 -23.41
N LYS A 173 -8.11 35.70 -23.34
CA LYS A 173 -7.18 35.25 -24.40
C LYS A 173 -6.41 33.96 -24.11
N SER A 174 -6.68 33.25 -23.01
CA SER A 174 -6.09 31.91 -22.83
C SER A 174 -7.00 30.84 -23.43
N PRO A 175 -6.54 30.07 -24.45
CA PRO A 175 -7.23 28.87 -24.91
C PRO A 175 -7.19 27.74 -23.87
#